data_AF-A0AAD7Y9S6-F1
#
_entry.id   AF-A0AAD7Y9S6-F1
#
_cell.length_a   1.000
_cell.length_b   1.000
_cell.length_c   1.000
_cell.angle_alpha   90.00
_cell.angle_beta   90.00
_cell.angle_gamma   90.00
#
_symmetry.space_group_name_H-M   'P 1'
#
loop_
_entity.id
_entity.type
_entity.pdbx_description
1 polymer ?
#
loop_
_entity_poly.entity_id
_entity_poly.type
_entity_poly.pdbx_seq_one_letter_code
_entity_poly.pdbx_strand_id
1 'polypeptide(L)'
;MCYYGLPNPVYYSRSSQVSDTQSKMHDTYLGLTPEEFEALVKRYRYFQQTCDDLEQEPVKVFNKLSEKSLGELLLNRGVSMDLQKKKEEDMKKAAQAAAESKEEEEKKKDTAEEKTEENAEEKKEETEK
;
A
#
# COMPACT_ATOMS: atom_id res chain seq x y z
N MET A 1 2.17 11.25 -38.88
CA MET A 1 1.17 10.95 -37.83
C MET A 1 0.65 9.55 -38.08
N CYS A 2 1.15 8.57 -37.34
CA CYS A 2 0.75 7.17 -37.49
C CYS A 2 -0.18 6.83 -36.33
N TYR A 3 -1.45 6.59 -36.63
CA TYR A 3 -2.41 6.04 -35.68
C TYR A 3 -2.13 4.55 -35.50
N TYR A 4 -1.51 4.17 -34.40
CA TYR A 4 -1.50 2.78 -33.95
C TYR A 4 -2.88 2.47 -33.38
N GLY A 5 -3.74 1.89 -34.22
CA GLY A 5 -4.95 1.21 -33.76
C GLY A 5 -4.55 -0.01 -32.95
N LEU A 6 -4.58 0.12 -31.63
CA LEU A 6 -4.45 -1.01 -30.73
C LEU A 6 -5.63 -1.97 -30.98
N PRO A 7 -5.40 -3.28 -31.15
CA PRO A 7 -6.48 -4.24 -31.27
C PRO A 7 -7.28 -4.26 -29.96
N ASN A 8 -8.59 -4.05 -30.09
CA ASN A 8 -9.57 -4.22 -29.04
C ASN A 8 -9.31 -5.56 -28.33
N PRO A 9 -9.13 -5.59 -26.99
CA PRO A 9 -9.11 -6.85 -26.28
C PRO A 9 -10.48 -7.49 -26.50
N VAL A 10 -10.48 -8.64 -27.18
CA VAL A 10 -11.64 -9.50 -27.33
C VAL A 10 -12.15 -9.76 -25.92
N TYR A 11 -13.27 -9.16 -25.56
CA TYR A 11 -13.99 -9.52 -24.35
C TYR A 11 -14.28 -11.01 -24.47
N TYR A 12 -13.61 -11.81 -23.65
CA TYR A 12 -13.90 -13.22 -23.47
C TYR A 12 -15.32 -13.29 -22.89
N SER A 13 -16.33 -13.28 -23.76
CA SER A 13 -17.67 -13.73 -23.44
C SER A 13 -17.58 -15.24 -23.22
N ARG A 14 -17.20 -15.63 -22.00
CA ARG A 14 -17.27 -17.01 -21.53
C ARG A 14 -18.73 -17.32 -21.17
N SER A 15 -19.59 -17.18 -22.18
CA SER A 15 -20.96 -17.65 -22.13
C SER A 15 -20.94 -19.17 -22.24
N SER A 16 -21.61 -19.81 -21.30
CA SER A 16 -22.14 -21.17 -21.41
C SER A 16 -21.15 -22.33 -21.20
N GLN A 17 -21.60 -23.25 -20.36
CA GLN A 17 -20.96 -24.52 -19.95
C GLN A 17 -19.93 -24.43 -18.81
N VAL A 18 -20.38 -23.95 -17.64
CA VAL A 18 -19.89 -24.56 -16.40
C VAL A 18 -20.77 -25.79 -16.17
N SER A 19 -20.32 -26.92 -16.74
CA SER A 19 -20.92 -28.23 -16.52
C SER A 19 -21.09 -28.52 -15.03
N ASP A 20 -22.22 -29.14 -14.67
CA ASP A 20 -22.64 -29.61 -13.35
C ASP A 20 -21.73 -30.69 -12.71
N THR A 21 -20.41 -30.57 -12.85
CA THR A 21 -19.42 -31.51 -12.31
C THR A 21 -18.77 -31.02 -11.01
N GLN A 22 -19.15 -29.85 -10.48
CA GLN A 22 -18.57 -29.34 -9.23
C GLN A 22 -19.12 -29.98 -7.94
N SER A 23 -20.07 -30.92 -8.03
CA SER A 23 -20.78 -31.47 -6.87
C SER A 23 -19.95 -32.39 -5.96
N LYS A 24 -18.64 -32.57 -6.17
CA LYS A 24 -17.79 -33.43 -5.32
C LYS A 24 -16.44 -32.84 -4.90
N MET A 25 -16.16 -31.57 -5.20
CA MET A 25 -14.97 -30.91 -4.67
C MET A 25 -15.36 -30.10 -3.44
N HIS A 26 -15.38 -30.75 -2.29
CA HIS A 26 -15.30 -30.03 -1.02
C HIS A 26 -13.91 -29.42 -0.96
N ASP A 27 -13.83 -28.09 -0.87
CA ASP A 27 -12.56 -27.39 -0.84
C ASP A 27 -11.85 -27.70 0.49
N THR A 28 -10.82 -28.56 0.42
CA THR A 28 -10.04 -28.97 1.59
C THR A 28 -9.26 -27.83 2.21
N TYR A 29 -9.01 -26.75 1.46
CA TYR A 29 -8.26 -25.58 1.94
C TYR A 29 -9.11 -24.65 2.81
N LEU A 30 -10.42 -24.63 2.59
CA LEU A 30 -11.34 -23.76 3.35
C LEU A 30 -11.74 -24.34 4.71
N GLY A 31 -11.43 -25.62 4.97
CA GLY A 31 -11.79 -26.29 6.22
C GLY A 31 -13.30 -26.35 6.46
N LEU A 32 -14.12 -26.17 5.42
CA LEU A 32 -15.57 -26.20 5.51
C LEU A 32 -16.06 -27.64 5.53
N THR A 33 -17.11 -27.88 6.30
CA THR A 33 -17.84 -29.14 6.20
C THR A 33 -18.58 -29.22 4.85
N PRO A 34 -18.86 -30.43 4.33
CA PRO A 34 -19.61 -30.58 3.07
C PRO A 34 -20.97 -29.86 3.08
N GLU A 35 -21.65 -29.84 4.21
CA GLU A 35 -22.96 -29.18 4.39
C GLU A 35 -22.84 -27.65 4.30
N GLU A 36 -21.83 -27.06 4.95
CA GLU A 36 -21.56 -25.63 4.88
C GLU A 36 -21.17 -25.19 3.47
N PHE A 37 -20.39 -26.03 2.79
CA PHE A 37 -20.00 -25.80 1.40
C PHE A 37 -21.23 -25.82 0.47
N GLU A 38 -22.11 -26.80 0.62
CA GLU A 38 -23.35 -26.88 -0.17
C GLU A 38 -24.26 -25.66 0.08
N ALA A 39 -24.40 -25.23 1.34
CA ALA A 39 -25.16 -24.04 1.69
C ALA A 39 -24.55 -22.76 1.07
N LEU A 40 -23.22 -22.66 1.03
CA LEU A 40 -22.51 -21.56 0.38
C LEU A 40 -22.77 -21.54 -1.13
N VAL A 41 -22.67 -22.70 -1.79
CA VAL A 41 -22.92 -22.84 -3.23
C VAL A 41 -24.37 -22.48 -3.57
N LYS A 42 -25.35 -22.89 -2.75
CA LYS A 42 -26.77 -22.52 -2.95
C LYS A 42 -26.96 -21.01 -2.90
N ARG A 43 -26.39 -20.32 -1.90
CA ARG A 43 -26.45 -18.84 -1.82
C ARG A 43 -25.76 -18.18 -2.99
N TYR A 44 -24.63 -18.72 -3.43
CA TYR A 44 -23.91 -18.21 -4.60
C TYR A 44 -24.74 -18.33 -5.89
N ARG A 45 -25.39 -19.48 -6.11
CA ARG A 45 -26.29 -19.68 -7.25
C ARG A 45 -27.49 -18.73 -7.23
N TYR A 46 -28.08 -18.52 -6.06
CA TYR A 46 -29.17 -17.55 -5.89
C TYR A 46 -28.69 -16.13 -6.22
N PHE A 47 -27.54 -15.73 -5.68
CA PHE A 47 -26.91 -14.46 -6.03
C PHE A 47 -26.69 -14.29 -7.54
N GLN A 48 -26.20 -15.30 -8.24
CA GLN A 48 -26.01 -15.22 -9.70
C GLN A 48 -27.32 -15.02 -10.47
N GLN A 49 -28.45 -15.47 -9.93
CA GLN A 49 -29.76 -15.29 -10.56
C GLN A 49 -30.35 -13.90 -10.28
N THR A 50 -29.98 -13.29 -9.15
CA THR A 50 -30.57 -12.02 -8.69
C THR A 50 -29.60 -10.84 -8.75
N CYS A 51 -28.35 -11.03 -9.19
CA CYS A 51 -27.33 -9.98 -9.11
C CYS A 51 -27.61 -8.77 -9.99
N ASP A 52 -28.39 -8.95 -11.06
CA ASP A 52 -28.76 -7.89 -12.00
C ASP A 52 -30.10 -7.22 -11.64
N ASP A 53 -30.78 -7.71 -10.61
CA ASP A 53 -32.06 -7.16 -10.14
C ASP A 53 -31.83 -6.12 -9.02
N LEU A 54 -32.12 -4.86 -9.32
CA LEU A 54 -31.94 -3.73 -8.41
C LEU A 54 -33.04 -3.62 -7.35
N GLU A 55 -34.17 -4.31 -7.53
CA GLU A 55 -35.26 -4.33 -6.55
C GLU A 55 -35.08 -5.44 -5.50
N GLN A 56 -34.19 -6.39 -5.76
CA GLN A 56 -33.87 -7.49 -4.84
C GLN A 56 -32.85 -7.07 -3.78
N GLU A 57 -33.03 -7.59 -2.57
CA GLU A 57 -32.07 -7.37 -1.50
C GLU A 57 -30.75 -8.10 -1.80
N PRO A 58 -29.58 -7.45 -1.59
CA PRO A 58 -28.28 -8.06 -1.84
C PRO A 58 -28.07 -9.35 -1.03
N VAL A 59 -27.79 -10.43 -1.75
CA VAL A 59 -27.57 -11.76 -1.17
C VAL A 59 -26.16 -11.86 -0.60
N LYS A 60 -26.05 -12.33 0.65
CA LYS A 60 -24.75 -12.63 1.27
C LYS A 60 -24.24 -13.99 0.79
N VAL A 61 -23.13 -13.97 0.06
CA VAL A 61 -22.49 -15.18 -0.53
C VAL A 61 -21.26 -15.66 0.25
N PHE A 62 -21.07 -15.20 1.48
CA PHE A 62 -19.94 -15.58 2.32
C PHE A 62 -20.38 -15.90 3.74
N ASN A 63 -19.61 -16.76 4.41
CA ASN A 63 -19.77 -17.00 5.84
C ASN A 63 -19.11 -15.88 6.63
N LYS A 64 -19.71 -15.52 7.77
CA LYS A 64 -19.07 -14.59 8.71
C LYS A 64 -17.76 -15.21 9.19
N LEU A 65 -16.73 -14.38 9.33
CA LEU A 65 -15.49 -14.79 9.96
C LEU A 65 -15.75 -15.22 11.40
N SER A 66 -15.02 -16.23 11.87
CA SER A 66 -15.03 -16.60 13.28
C SER A 66 -14.53 -15.43 14.13
N GLU A 67 -14.99 -15.32 15.37
CA GLU A 67 -14.52 -14.28 16.30
C GLU A 67 -13.00 -14.34 16.49
N LYS A 68 -12.43 -15.55 16.50
CA LYS A 68 -10.98 -15.76 16.55
C LYS A 68 -10.29 -15.14 15.34
N SER A 69 -10.73 -15.46 14.12
CA SER A 69 -10.17 -14.91 12.88
C SER A 69 -10.32 -13.39 12.82
N LEU A 70 -11.44 -12.86 13.32
CA LEU A 70 -11.65 -11.42 13.41
C LEU A 70 -10.68 -10.77 14.41
N GLY A 71 -10.46 -11.38 15.57
CA GLY A 71 -9.48 -10.93 16.55
C GLY A 71 -8.04 -10.93 16.00
N GLU A 72 -7.65 -11.98 15.28
CA GLU A 72 -6.34 -12.06 14.62
C GLU A 72 -6.18 -10.96 13.56
N LEU A 73 -7.21 -10.68 12.75
CA LEU A 73 -7.20 -9.58 11.79
C LEU A 73 -7.05 -8.22 12.47
N LEU A 74 -7.76 -8.00 13.58
CA LEU A 74 -7.67 -6.76 14.35
C LEU A 74 -6.28 -6.59 14.98
N LEU A 75 -5.68 -7.67 15.47
CA LEU A 75 -4.31 -7.66 15.98
C LEU A 75 -3.31 -7.29 14.88
N ASN A 76 -3.39 -7.95 13.73
CA ASN A 76 -2.53 -7.66 12.58
C ASN A 76 -2.67 -6.20 12.13
N ARG A 77 -3.90 -5.66 12.14
CA ARG A 77 -4.16 -4.25 11.85
C ARG A 77 -3.49 -3.33 12.86
N GLY A 78 -3.62 -3.62 14.16
CA GLY A 78 -2.99 -2.84 15.23
C GLY A 78 -1.47 -2.78 15.07
N VAL A 79 -0.83 -3.94 14.95
CA VAL A 79 0.63 -4.03 14.79
C VAL A 79 1.10 -3.31 13.53
N SER A 80 0.37 -3.46 12.41
CA SER A 80 0.72 -2.77 11.15
C SER A 80 0.64 -1.25 11.29
N MET A 81 -0.39 -0.74 11.97
CA MET A 81 -0.53 0.70 12.23
C MET A 81 0.60 1.23 13.08
N ASP A 82 0.99 0.51 14.13
CA ASP A 82 2.08 0.94 15.02
C ASP A 82 3.43 0.92 14.30
N LEU A 83 3.69 -0.10 13.47
CA LEU A 83 4.88 -0.15 12.62
C LEU A 83 4.90 0.97 11.59
N GLN A 84 3.75 1.32 11.01
CA GLN A 84 3.66 2.43 10.06
C GLN A 84 3.96 3.77 10.73
N LYS A 85 3.38 4.03 11.92
CA LYS A 85 3.71 5.23 12.71
C LYS A 85 5.19 5.32 13.03
N LYS A 86 5.79 4.20 13.46
CA LYS A 86 7.23 4.15 13.75
C LYS A 86 8.08 4.46 12.52
N LYS A 87 7.71 3.91 11.35
CA LYS A 87 8.39 4.25 10.08
C LYS A 87 8.26 5.74 9.75
N GLU A 88 7.08 6.33 9.92
CA GLU A 88 6.86 7.76 9.68
C GLU A 88 7.68 8.64 10.64
N GLU A 89 7.78 8.26 11.92
CA GLU A 89 8.63 8.95 12.91
C GLU A 89 10.11 8.82 12.59
N ASP A 90 10.58 7.62 12.22
CA ASP A 90 11.97 7.37 11.85
C ASP A 90 12.36 8.16 10.59
N MET A 91 11.48 8.23 9.59
CA MET A 91 11.69 9.09 8.41
C MET A 91 11.76 10.57 8.78
N LYS A 92 10.90 11.05 9.68
CA LYS A 92 10.94 12.46 10.14
C LYS A 92 12.23 12.77 10.89
N LYS A 93 12.67 11.88 11.78
CA LYS A 93 13.95 12.04 12.50
C LYS A 93 15.14 12.03 11.54
N ALA A 94 15.15 11.14 10.56
CA ALA A 94 16.20 11.11 9.54
C ALA A 94 16.23 12.38 8.70
N ALA A 95 15.05 12.92 8.32
CA ALA A 95 14.96 14.19 7.60
C ALA A 95 15.43 15.37 8.45
N GLN A 96 15.09 15.41 9.74
CA GLN A 96 15.57 16.43 10.68
C GLN A 96 17.08 16.37 10.85
N ALA A 97 17.64 15.18 11.11
CA ALA A 97 19.10 15.01 11.24
C ALA A 97 19.84 15.41 9.95
N ALA A 98 19.27 15.14 8.77
CA ALA A 98 19.85 15.57 7.49
C ALA A 98 19.76 17.08 7.28
N ALA A 99 18.72 17.74 7.79
CA ALA A 99 18.60 19.21 7.73
C ALA A 99 19.58 19.89 8.69
N GLU A 100 19.68 19.40 9.94
CA GLU A 100 20.62 19.90 10.95
C GLU A 100 22.08 19.72 10.50
N SER A 101 22.41 18.57 9.90
CA SER A 101 23.76 18.33 9.35
C SER A 101 24.11 19.27 8.19
N LYS A 102 23.12 19.71 7.40
CA LYS A 102 23.36 20.70 6.32
C LYS A 102 23.55 22.11 6.87
N GLU A 103 22.77 22.51 7.88
CA GLU A 103 22.96 23.81 8.53
C GLU A 103 24.32 23.90 9.24
N GLU A 104 24.83 22.81 9.85
CA GLU A 104 26.16 22.80 10.44
C GLU A 104 27.30 22.84 9.40
N GLU A 105 27.12 22.24 8.22
CA GLU A 105 28.08 22.36 7.12
C GLU A 105 28.09 23.76 6.49
N GLU A 106 26.93 24.41 6.33
CA GLU A 106 26.86 25.80 5.84
C GLU A 106 27.49 26.78 6.85
N LYS A 107 27.19 26.65 8.15
CA LYS A 107 27.81 27.50 9.18
C LYS A 107 29.33 27.34 9.27
N LYS A 108 29.86 26.14 9.03
CA LYS A 108 31.32 25.90 9.00
C LYS A 108 32.00 26.49 7.75
N LYS A 109 31.28 26.64 6.63
CA LYS A 109 31.80 27.34 5.44
C LYS A 109 31.83 28.86 5.64
N ASP A 110 30.78 29.45 6.20
CA ASP A 110 30.72 30.90 6.41
C ASP A 110 31.76 31.38 7.44
N THR A 111 32.03 30.60 8.49
CA THR A 111 33.03 30.97 9.52
C THR A 111 34.49 30.81 9.02
N ALA A 112 34.71 30.11 7.90
CA ALA A 112 36.04 29.92 7.31
C ALA A 112 36.39 31.01 6.28
N GLU A 113 35.41 31.63 5.63
CA GLU A 113 35.64 32.79 4.75
C GLU A 113 35.93 34.07 5.54
N GLU A 114 35.28 34.31 6.68
CA GLU A 114 35.46 35.54 7.46
C GLU A 114 36.85 35.64 8.15
N LYS A 115 37.55 34.51 8.36
CA LYS A 115 38.92 34.50 8.91
C LYS A 115 40.04 34.68 7.87
N THR A 116 39.70 34.74 6.58
CA THR A 116 40.71 34.86 5.51
C THR A 116 40.85 36.29 4.99
N GLU A 117 39.90 37.20 5.22
CA GLU A 117 40.02 38.61 4.81
C GLU A 117 40.73 39.51 5.83
N GLU A 118 40.70 39.23 7.13
CA GLU A 118 41.28 40.14 8.14
C GLU A 118 42.83 40.09 8.23
N ASN A 119 43.50 39.12 7.60
CA ASN A 119 44.98 39.01 7.61
C ASN A 119 45.64 39.53 6.31
N ALA A 120 44.87 40.09 5.37
CA ALA A 120 45.40 40.61 4.11
C ALA A 120 45.62 42.14 4.12
N GLU A 121 45.08 42.87 5.09
CA GLU A 121 45.08 44.34 5.08
C GLU A 121 46.18 44.98 5.95
N GLU A 122 46.83 44.25 6.86
CA GLU A 122 47.85 44.82 7.77
C GLU A 122 49.30 44.81 7.21
N LYS A 123 49.51 44.51 5.91
CA LYS A 123 50.86 44.33 5.33
C LYS A 123 51.19 45.23 4.14
N LYS A 124 50.62 46.45 4.06
CA LYS A 124 50.97 47.45 3.03
C LYS A 124 51.39 48.83 3.51
N GLU A 125 51.49 49.06 4.82
CA GLU A 125 51.91 50.38 5.36
C GLU A 125 53.28 50.32 6.05
N GLU A 126 54.26 49.63 5.46
CA GLU A 126 55.66 49.70 5.91
C GLU A 126 56.62 49.54 4.73
N THR A 127 56.43 50.32 3.66
CA THR A 127 57.42 50.41 2.56
C THR A 127 57.27 51.70 1.76
N GLU A 128 57.35 52.86 2.42
CA GLU A 128 57.79 54.08 1.72
C GLU A 128 58.50 54.99 2.73
N LYS A 129 59.83 54.88 2.72
CA LYS A 129 60.78 55.76 3.41
C LYS A 129 61.73 56.31 2.36
#